data_AF-W2T6S3-F1
#
_entry.id   AF-W2T6S3-F1
#
_cell.length_a   1.000
_cell.length_b   1.000
_cell.length_c   1.000
_cell.angle_alpha   90.00
_cell.angle_beta   90.00
_cell.angle_gamma   90.00
#
_symmetry.space_group_name_H-M   'P 1'
#
loop_
_entity.id
_entity.type
_entity.pdbx_description
1 polymer ?
#
loop_
_entity_poly.entity_id
_entity_poly.type
_entity_poly.pdbx_seq_one_letter_code
_entity_poly.pdbx_strand_id
1 'polypeptide(L)'
;MERFEKVYEKMEIFRKEEMIDKESFFDIFCKATINSHSIHTNAGTEIGMALDLGISKYNHSCRPTCTMVFDGFRVCLRPLVPGVDASDTTKAFISYIDVGRSKYVRRKDLKARWYFDCECTRCVDPTDDMLTAIKCSTPGCPEPLITSETAEPCYIACPKCRGMTDDSVVKEAQELMKSLPASFDPNCPPETLRELIAKAERLLHPNNVYVNRLRTALYHVTGSLETKMGMMHKQIYDNYKLCFPKADRHIGYQLLHIVKDLIEKGDREEQVAKFCDGLGYGSALGAHDLSYQGLCHFSIGQWNTSGATNLIFEPFQAVSYAYEAMNIFEVCFGLDHPYYLQILALWTYLDTNANKTDAELISLTHFSDNRPVDIVKLLEKANMLPSPAEVKEKKR
;
A
#
# COMPACT_ATOMS: atom_id res chain seq x y z
N MET A 1 14.24 -13.87 -28.61
CA MET A 1 14.12 -14.98 -29.57
C MET A 1 14.29 -16.35 -28.92
N GLU A 2 15.34 -16.61 -28.12
CA GLU A 2 15.56 -17.95 -27.51
C GLU A 2 14.34 -18.49 -26.73
N ARG A 3 13.70 -17.68 -25.88
CA ARG A 3 12.50 -18.08 -25.14
C ARG A 3 11.34 -18.44 -26.07
N PHE A 4 11.18 -17.72 -27.17
CA PHE A 4 10.11 -17.97 -28.14
C PHE A 4 10.32 -19.32 -28.83
N GLU A 5 11.52 -19.59 -29.34
CA GLU A 5 11.85 -20.85 -30.01
C GLU A 5 11.59 -22.05 -29.10
N LYS A 6 12.04 -21.99 -27.84
CA LYS A 6 11.78 -23.04 -26.83
C LYS A 6 10.30 -23.30 -26.58
N VAL A 7 9.46 -22.27 -26.63
CA VAL A 7 8.00 -22.41 -26.42
C VAL A 7 7.35 -22.94 -27.70
N TYR A 8 7.77 -22.45 -28.86
CA TYR A 8 7.26 -22.88 -30.16
C TYR A 8 7.52 -24.38 -30.40
N GLU A 9 8.75 -24.87 -30.20
CA GLU A 9 9.10 -26.30 -30.34
C GLU A 9 8.24 -27.21 -29.45
N LYS A 10 8.00 -26.79 -28.20
CA LYS A 10 7.13 -27.53 -27.29
C LYS A 10 5.67 -27.54 -27.76
N MET A 11 5.21 -26.43 -28.32
CA MET A 11 3.85 -26.32 -28.85
C MET A 11 3.67 -27.13 -30.13
N GLU A 12 4.67 -27.22 -31.00
CA GLU A 12 4.66 -28.11 -32.17
C GLU A 12 4.48 -29.57 -31.75
N ILE A 13 5.22 -30.02 -30.74
CA ILE A 13 5.08 -31.39 -30.20
C ILE A 13 3.69 -31.63 -29.60
N PHE A 14 3.15 -30.64 -28.87
CA PHE A 14 1.87 -30.77 -28.16
C PHE A 14 0.66 -30.71 -29.10
N ARG A 15 0.65 -29.76 -30.05
CA ARG A 15 -0.48 -29.50 -30.95
C ARG A 15 -0.44 -30.37 -32.20
N LYS A 16 0.74 -30.84 -32.63
CA LYS A 16 0.94 -31.68 -33.82
C LYS A 16 0.28 -31.07 -35.05
N GLU A 17 -0.71 -31.75 -35.63
CA GLU A 17 -1.45 -31.32 -36.82
C GLU A 17 -2.30 -30.06 -36.59
N GLU A 18 -2.67 -29.74 -35.33
CA GLU A 18 -3.40 -28.51 -34.98
C GLU A 18 -2.48 -27.31 -34.73
N MET A 19 -1.19 -27.42 -35.04
CA MET A 19 -0.25 -26.34 -34.86
C MET A 19 -0.49 -25.24 -35.90
N ILE A 20 -0.53 -23.99 -35.41
CA ILE A 20 -0.62 -22.81 -36.28
C ILE A 20 0.77 -22.48 -36.86
N ASP A 21 0.81 -21.67 -37.91
CA ASP A 21 2.07 -21.25 -38.50
C ASP A 21 2.91 -20.43 -37.50
N LYS A 22 4.23 -20.44 -37.72
CA LYS A 22 5.21 -19.82 -36.81
C LYS A 22 5.03 -18.32 -36.66
N GLU A 23 4.57 -17.62 -37.70
CA GLU A 23 4.36 -16.17 -37.65
C GLU A 23 3.13 -15.82 -36.81
N SER A 24 2.00 -16.50 -37.03
CA SER A 24 0.80 -16.38 -36.20
C SER A 24 1.08 -16.74 -34.74
N PHE A 25 1.87 -17.80 -34.49
CA PHE A 25 2.27 -18.15 -33.13
C PHE A 25 3.16 -17.09 -32.49
N PHE A 26 4.08 -16.48 -33.25
CA PHE A 26 4.91 -15.38 -32.77
C PHE A 26 4.08 -14.17 -32.36
N ASP A 27 3.09 -13.79 -33.16
CA ASP A 27 2.17 -12.69 -32.83
C ASP A 27 1.40 -12.98 -31.53
N ILE A 28 0.82 -14.18 -31.39
CA ILE A 28 0.13 -14.59 -30.16
C ILE A 28 1.08 -14.60 -28.96
N PHE A 29 2.29 -15.13 -29.12
CA PHE A 29 3.31 -15.17 -28.07
C PHE A 29 3.66 -13.76 -27.60
N CYS A 30 3.86 -12.82 -28.51
CA CYS A 30 4.13 -11.43 -28.20
C CYS A 30 2.97 -10.79 -27.44
N LYS A 31 1.74 -10.92 -27.95
CA LYS A 31 0.52 -10.42 -27.30
C LYS A 31 0.34 -10.99 -25.90
N ALA A 32 0.47 -12.30 -25.73
CA ALA A 32 0.36 -12.95 -24.43
C ALA A 32 1.44 -12.47 -23.48
N THR A 33 2.69 -12.29 -23.94
CA THR A 33 3.81 -11.87 -23.08
C THR A 33 3.62 -10.47 -22.49
N ILE A 34 3.11 -9.51 -23.27
CA ILE A 34 2.94 -8.12 -22.81
C ILE A 34 1.62 -7.89 -22.05
N ASN A 35 0.59 -8.71 -22.30
CA ASN A 35 -0.74 -8.56 -21.70
C ASN A 35 -1.01 -9.53 -20.54
N SER A 36 -0.07 -10.42 -20.21
CA SER A 36 -0.22 -11.30 -19.04
C SER A 36 0.12 -10.55 -17.75
N HIS A 37 -0.74 -10.68 -16.75
CA HIS A 37 -0.63 -10.05 -15.44
C HIS A 37 -0.30 -11.08 -14.36
N SER A 38 0.59 -10.72 -13.43
CA SER A 38 0.86 -11.54 -12.25
C SER A 38 -0.33 -11.49 -11.28
N ILE A 39 -0.78 -12.67 -10.86
CA ILE A 39 -1.82 -12.86 -9.86
C ILE A 39 -1.15 -12.89 -8.50
N HIS A 40 -1.65 -12.09 -7.56
CA HIS A 40 -1.14 -12.04 -6.20
C HIS A 40 -2.22 -12.47 -5.21
N THR A 41 -1.81 -13.08 -4.10
CA THR A 41 -2.67 -13.18 -2.92
C THR A 41 -3.02 -11.77 -2.43
N ASN A 42 -4.05 -11.67 -1.57
CA ASN A 42 -4.38 -10.40 -0.94
C ASN A 42 -3.21 -9.83 -0.10
N ALA A 43 -2.34 -10.71 0.43
CA ALA A 43 -1.10 -10.37 1.12
C ALA A 43 0.05 -9.95 0.18
N GLY A 44 -0.15 -9.96 -1.14
CA GLY A 44 0.83 -9.50 -2.14
C GLY A 44 1.80 -10.56 -2.66
N THR A 45 1.64 -11.84 -2.29
CA THR A 45 2.48 -12.93 -2.80
C THR A 45 2.05 -13.35 -4.20
N GLU A 46 2.95 -13.36 -5.18
CA GLU A 46 2.65 -13.86 -6.53
C GLU A 46 2.38 -15.37 -6.50
N ILE A 47 1.23 -15.79 -7.07
CA ILE A 47 0.79 -17.20 -7.10
C ILE A 47 0.56 -17.73 -8.52
N GLY A 48 0.63 -16.86 -9.53
CA GLY A 48 0.40 -17.27 -10.90
C GLY A 48 0.30 -16.11 -11.87
N MET A 49 -0.23 -16.39 -13.05
CA MET A 49 -0.36 -15.44 -14.15
C MET A 49 -1.73 -15.57 -14.79
N ALA A 50 -2.36 -14.45 -15.13
CA ALA A 50 -3.63 -14.36 -15.83
C ALA A 50 -3.47 -13.58 -17.13
N LEU A 51 -4.15 -14.03 -18.19
CA LEU A 51 -4.40 -13.23 -19.38
C LEU A 51 -5.89 -12.88 -19.41
N ASP A 52 -6.22 -11.64 -19.07
CA ASP A 52 -7.59 -11.14 -19.09
C ASP A 52 -7.70 -9.98 -20.08
N LEU A 53 -8.47 -10.16 -21.14
CA LEU A 53 -8.62 -9.18 -22.22
C LEU A 53 -9.34 -7.90 -21.75
N GLY A 54 -10.21 -8.02 -20.74
CA GLY A 54 -10.89 -6.88 -20.12
C GLY A 54 -9.94 -6.00 -19.32
N ILE A 55 -8.90 -6.58 -18.72
CA ILE A 55 -7.83 -5.86 -18.02
C ILE A 55 -6.74 -5.37 -18.97
N SER A 56 -6.44 -6.13 -20.02
CA SER A 56 -5.35 -5.83 -20.96
C SER A 56 -5.48 -4.47 -21.67
N LYS A 57 -6.70 -3.89 -21.69
CA LYS A 57 -6.96 -2.56 -22.28
C LYS A 57 -6.54 -1.38 -21.39
N TYR A 58 -6.25 -1.59 -20.10
CA TYR A 58 -5.93 -0.49 -19.18
C TYR A 58 -4.43 -0.18 -19.23
N ASN A 59 -4.12 1.11 -19.40
CA ASN A 59 -2.76 1.59 -19.44
C ASN A 59 -2.12 1.64 -18.05
N HIS A 60 -0.79 1.65 -18.07
CA HIS A 60 0.01 1.80 -16.87
C HIS A 60 -0.03 3.23 -16.32
N SER A 61 -0.13 3.35 -14.99
CA SER A 61 0.38 4.49 -14.25
C SER A 61 1.14 4.03 -13.02
N CYS A 62 2.24 4.70 -12.76
CA CYS A 62 3.06 4.56 -11.57
C CYS A 62 2.42 5.24 -10.33
N ARG A 63 1.33 5.99 -10.56
CA ARG A 63 0.31 6.43 -9.58
C ARG A 63 -1.04 5.90 -10.06
N PRO A 64 -1.34 4.60 -9.87
CA PRO A 64 -2.55 4.00 -10.41
C PRO A 64 -3.80 4.59 -9.78
N THR A 65 -4.88 4.66 -10.55
CA THR A 65 -6.20 5.10 -10.08
C THR A 65 -7.12 3.93 -9.77
N CYS A 66 -6.76 2.73 -10.22
CA CYS A 66 -7.48 1.50 -9.97
C CYS A 66 -6.53 0.38 -9.52
N THR A 67 -7.06 -0.57 -8.75
CA THR A 67 -6.38 -1.80 -8.35
C THR A 67 -7.12 -3.02 -8.87
N MET A 68 -6.35 -4.07 -9.19
CA MET A 68 -6.88 -5.38 -9.52
C MET A 68 -6.98 -6.23 -8.26
N VAL A 69 -8.14 -6.82 -8.04
CA VAL A 69 -8.41 -7.80 -6.98
C VAL A 69 -9.01 -9.03 -7.61
N PHE A 70 -8.63 -10.21 -7.12
CA PHE A 70 -9.11 -11.48 -7.66
C PHE A 70 -10.12 -12.12 -6.71
N ASP A 71 -11.28 -12.49 -7.24
CA ASP A 71 -12.26 -13.37 -6.61
C ASP A 71 -12.24 -14.72 -7.35
N GLY A 72 -11.47 -15.66 -6.81
CA GLY A 72 -11.12 -16.89 -7.51
C GLY A 72 -10.41 -16.60 -8.84
N PHE A 73 -11.06 -16.96 -9.95
CA PHE A 73 -10.56 -16.69 -11.31
C PHE A 73 -11.11 -15.40 -11.93
N ARG A 74 -11.96 -14.66 -11.23
CA ARG A 74 -12.55 -13.41 -11.70
C ARG A 74 -11.69 -12.26 -11.23
N VAL A 75 -11.29 -11.39 -12.17
CA VAL A 75 -10.63 -10.14 -11.83
C VAL A 75 -11.67 -9.03 -11.68
N CYS A 76 -11.54 -8.28 -10.59
CA CYS A 76 -12.33 -7.12 -10.25
C CYS A 76 -11.42 -5.90 -10.28
N LEU A 77 -11.79 -4.89 -11.07
CA LEU A 77 -11.10 -3.62 -11.10
C LEU A 77 -11.81 -2.63 -10.17
N ARG A 78 -11.09 -2.12 -9.18
CA ARG A 78 -11.65 -1.23 -8.15
C ARG A 78 -10.97 0.14 -8.16
N PRO A 79 -11.72 1.25 -8.17
CA PRO A 79 -11.14 2.58 -7.99
C PRO A 79 -10.42 2.72 -6.64
N LEU A 80 -9.23 3.29 -6.66
CA LEU A 80 -8.46 3.67 -5.46
C LEU A 80 -8.64 5.16 -5.10
N VAL A 81 -9.25 5.93 -6.00
CA VAL A 81 -9.40 7.38 -5.87
C VAL A 81 -10.88 7.73 -6.06
N PRO A 82 -11.46 8.60 -5.21
CA PRO A 82 -12.83 9.06 -5.38
C PRO A 82 -13.08 9.67 -6.76
N GLY A 83 -14.25 9.40 -7.34
CA GLY A 83 -14.67 9.98 -8.61
C GLY A 83 -14.06 9.35 -9.87
N VAL A 84 -13.27 8.29 -9.74
CA VAL A 84 -12.77 7.52 -10.89
C VAL A 84 -13.78 6.45 -11.28
N ASP A 85 -14.27 6.52 -12.52
CA ASP A 85 -15.01 5.43 -13.15
C ASP A 85 -14.03 4.39 -13.68
N ALA A 86 -14.06 3.18 -13.12
CA ALA A 86 -13.17 2.08 -13.52
C ALA A 86 -13.41 1.62 -14.98
N SER A 87 -14.55 1.94 -15.59
CA SER A 87 -14.85 1.58 -16.97
C SER A 87 -14.27 2.55 -18.01
N ASP A 88 -13.94 3.78 -17.59
CA ASP A 88 -13.32 4.81 -18.42
C ASP A 88 -11.80 4.59 -18.51
N THR A 89 -11.35 3.91 -19.56
CA THR A 89 -9.93 3.57 -19.78
C THR A 89 -9.03 4.80 -20.00
N THR A 90 -9.59 6.00 -20.14
CA THR A 90 -8.81 7.24 -20.24
C THR A 90 -8.42 7.81 -18.86
N LYS A 91 -9.12 7.39 -17.80
CA LYS A 91 -8.90 7.82 -16.41
C LYS A 91 -8.53 6.68 -15.48
N ALA A 92 -8.93 5.46 -15.81
CA ALA A 92 -8.59 4.25 -15.09
C ALA A 92 -7.21 3.74 -15.52
N PHE A 93 -6.25 3.79 -14.61
CA PHE A 93 -4.89 3.30 -14.80
C PHE A 93 -4.57 2.26 -13.75
N ILE A 94 -3.90 1.18 -14.17
CA ILE A 94 -3.40 0.13 -13.29
C ILE A 94 -1.88 0.19 -13.19
N SER A 95 -1.29 -0.49 -12.20
CA SER A 95 0.15 -0.70 -12.19
C SER A 95 0.51 -2.03 -12.83
N TYR A 96 1.52 -2.04 -13.69
CA TYR A 96 2.08 -3.25 -14.30
C TYR A 96 3.23 -3.82 -13.47
N ILE A 97 3.74 -3.01 -12.54
CA ILE A 97 4.94 -3.26 -11.75
C ILE A 97 4.68 -2.94 -10.29
N ASP A 98 5.62 -3.31 -9.43
CA ASP A 98 5.67 -2.86 -8.04
C ASP A 98 6.01 -1.36 -7.98
N VAL A 99 5.04 -0.53 -7.54
CA VAL A 99 5.22 0.92 -7.41
C VAL A 99 6.03 1.32 -6.17
N GLY A 100 6.28 0.40 -5.23
CA GLY A 100 7.13 0.60 -4.05
C GLY A 100 8.63 0.60 -4.36
N ARG A 101 9.01 1.12 -5.53
CA ARG A 101 10.38 1.14 -6.08
C ARG A 101 10.73 2.55 -6.57
N SER A 102 12.03 2.81 -6.74
CA SER A 102 12.54 4.09 -7.24
C SER A 102 12.13 4.36 -8.70
N LYS A 103 12.18 5.63 -9.12
CA LYS A 103 11.92 6.05 -10.51
C LYS A 103 12.77 5.28 -11.53
N TYR A 104 14.06 5.10 -11.24
CA TYR A 104 14.99 4.36 -12.09
C TYR A 104 14.54 2.91 -12.29
N VAL A 105 14.27 2.17 -11.20
CA VAL A 105 13.89 0.76 -11.28
C VAL A 105 12.54 0.60 -11.99
N ARG A 106 11.56 1.46 -11.67
CA ARG A 106 10.24 1.41 -12.30
C ARG A 106 10.32 1.61 -13.82
N ARG A 107 11.07 2.61 -14.30
CA ARG A 107 11.26 2.84 -15.74
C ARG A 107 12.05 1.72 -16.40
N LYS A 108 13.07 1.18 -15.72
CA LYS A 108 13.84 0.02 -16.20
C LYS A 108 12.95 -1.20 -16.40
N ASP A 109 12.11 -1.54 -15.42
CA ASP A 109 11.20 -2.68 -15.47
C ASP A 109 10.15 -2.52 -16.59
N LEU A 110 9.58 -1.31 -16.71
CA LEU A 110 8.61 -1.00 -17.76
C LEU A 110 9.23 -1.08 -19.16
N LYS A 111 10.42 -0.53 -19.36
CA LYS A 111 11.11 -0.55 -20.65
C LYS A 111 11.54 -1.96 -21.05
N ALA A 112 11.98 -2.77 -20.09
CA ALA A 112 12.43 -4.14 -20.34
C ALA A 112 11.30 -5.07 -20.80
N ARG A 113 10.08 -4.90 -20.27
CA ARG A 113 8.96 -5.82 -20.54
C ARG A 113 7.85 -5.24 -21.42
N TRP A 114 7.61 -3.93 -21.36
CA TRP A 114 6.56 -3.23 -22.11
C TRP A 114 7.09 -2.19 -23.11
N TYR A 115 8.40 -2.01 -23.21
CA TYR A 115 9.06 -1.24 -24.27
C TYR A 115 8.67 0.24 -24.35
N PHE A 116 8.26 0.86 -23.25
CA PHE A 116 7.96 2.29 -23.18
C PHE A 116 8.63 2.98 -21.99
N ASP A 117 8.81 4.29 -22.11
CA ASP A 117 9.28 5.16 -21.04
C ASP A 117 8.07 5.82 -20.34
N CYS A 118 7.90 5.60 -19.03
CA CYS A 118 6.74 6.13 -18.31
C CYS A 118 6.89 7.61 -17.97
N GLU A 119 5.86 8.39 -18.34
CA GLU A 119 5.74 9.83 -18.13
C GLU A 119 4.52 10.21 -17.26
N CYS A 120 3.99 9.26 -16.48
CA CYS A 120 2.87 9.55 -15.58
C CYS A 120 3.23 10.63 -14.55
N THR A 121 2.22 11.18 -13.89
CA THR A 121 2.35 12.25 -12.88
C THR A 121 3.43 11.99 -11.84
N ARG A 122 3.60 10.75 -11.36
CA ARG A 122 4.66 10.40 -10.40
C ARG A 122 6.05 10.31 -11.02
N CYS A 123 6.19 9.88 -12.27
CA CYS A 123 7.50 9.76 -12.91
C CYS A 123 8.10 11.13 -13.28
N VAL A 124 7.24 12.14 -13.51
CA VAL A 124 7.66 13.53 -13.80
C VAL A 124 7.76 14.41 -12.54
N ASP A 125 7.28 13.92 -11.39
CA ASP A 125 7.35 14.63 -10.12
C ASP A 125 8.80 14.62 -9.56
N PRO A 126 9.41 15.80 -9.33
CA PRO A 126 10.75 15.88 -8.75
C PRO A 126 10.77 15.45 -7.27
N THR A 127 9.64 15.49 -6.56
CA THR A 127 9.59 15.07 -5.15
C THR A 127 9.79 13.56 -4.97
N ASP A 128 9.59 12.76 -6.03
CA ASP A 128 9.86 11.31 -6.04
C ASP A 128 11.34 11.00 -5.78
N ASP A 129 12.26 11.93 -6.07
CA ASP A 129 13.71 11.77 -5.85
C ASP A 129 14.08 11.75 -4.36
N MET A 130 13.16 12.14 -3.47
CA MET A 130 13.31 11.95 -2.02
C MET A 130 13.43 10.45 -1.65
N LEU A 131 12.84 9.56 -2.45
CA LEU A 131 12.90 8.12 -2.22
C LEU A 131 14.31 7.55 -2.35
N THR A 132 15.22 8.26 -3.03
CA THR A 132 16.60 7.84 -3.27
C THR A 132 17.61 8.68 -2.50
N ALA A 133 17.14 9.44 -1.49
CA ALA A 133 18.00 10.28 -0.67
C ALA A 133 19.09 9.50 0.07
N ILE A 134 20.25 10.13 0.23
CA ILE A 134 21.42 9.60 0.94
C ILE A 134 21.65 10.37 2.24
N LYS A 135 22.51 9.84 3.12
CA LYS A 135 22.89 10.50 4.37
C LYS A 135 23.83 11.67 4.08
N CYS A 136 23.68 12.72 4.89
CA CYS A 136 24.72 13.74 5.00
C CYS A 136 25.98 13.14 5.65
N SER A 137 27.16 13.47 5.09
CA SER A 137 28.45 13.02 5.63
C SER A 137 28.81 13.71 6.95
N THR A 138 28.13 14.80 7.31
CA THR A 138 28.34 15.46 8.60
C THR A 138 27.76 14.59 9.72
N PRO A 139 28.57 14.14 10.69
CA PRO A 139 28.10 13.29 11.78
C PRO A 139 26.92 13.90 12.54
N GLY A 140 25.86 13.11 12.74
CA GLY A 140 24.66 13.54 13.47
C GLY A 140 23.69 14.44 12.71
N CYS A 141 23.97 14.82 11.46
CA CYS A 141 23.03 15.58 10.64
C CYS A 141 21.94 14.64 10.07
N PRO A 142 20.65 14.82 10.40
CA PRO A 142 19.58 13.95 9.91
C PRO A 142 19.04 14.37 8.54
N GLU A 143 19.62 15.41 7.92
CA GLU A 143 19.11 15.98 6.68
C GLU A 143 19.32 15.03 5.49
N PRO A 144 18.26 14.67 4.74
CA PRO A 144 18.39 13.88 3.53
C PRO A 144 19.07 14.69 2.42
N LEU A 145 20.02 14.08 1.72
CA LEU A 145 20.62 14.66 0.51
C LEU A 145 20.00 14.01 -0.73
N ILE A 146 19.41 14.83 -1.60
CA ILE A 146 18.68 14.35 -2.78
C ILE A 146 19.65 13.99 -3.89
N THR A 147 19.50 12.77 -4.41
CA THR A 147 20.17 12.26 -5.61
C THR A 147 19.31 11.16 -6.21
N SER A 148 19.63 10.71 -7.42
CA SER A 148 19.02 9.53 -8.05
C SER A 148 20.10 8.61 -8.60
N GLU A 149 19.74 7.38 -8.92
CA GLU A 149 20.64 6.37 -9.49
C GLU A 149 21.22 6.80 -10.85
N THR A 150 20.55 7.73 -11.54
CA THR A 150 20.93 8.20 -12.88
C THR A 150 21.48 9.62 -12.90
N ALA A 151 21.46 10.34 -11.78
CA ALA A 151 22.03 11.68 -11.71
C ALA A 151 23.56 11.63 -11.88
N GLU A 152 24.13 12.63 -12.57
CA GLU A 152 25.58 12.78 -12.63
C GLU A 152 26.12 12.96 -11.20
N PRO A 153 27.08 12.14 -10.74
CA PRO A 153 27.63 12.27 -9.41
C PRO A 153 28.30 13.63 -9.24
N CYS A 154 27.88 14.37 -8.22
CA CYS A 154 28.48 15.65 -7.85
C CYS A 154 28.48 15.79 -6.33
N TYR A 155 29.30 16.71 -5.81
CA TYR A 155 29.25 17.02 -4.39
C TYR A 155 27.90 17.65 -4.03
N ILE A 156 27.40 17.37 -2.83
CA ILE A 156 26.12 17.91 -2.35
C ILE A 156 26.37 18.70 -1.07
N ALA A 157 26.04 20.00 -1.09
CA ALA A 157 26.02 20.83 0.10
C ALA A 157 24.71 20.59 0.88
N CYS A 158 24.83 20.19 2.14
CA CYS A 158 23.67 19.94 2.98
C CYS A 158 22.90 21.24 3.25
N PRO A 159 21.58 21.29 3.00
CA PRO A 159 20.80 22.51 3.22
C PRO A 159 20.69 22.89 4.71
N LYS A 160 20.88 21.92 5.62
CA LYS A 160 20.78 22.12 7.06
C LYS A 160 22.11 22.50 7.72
N CYS A 161 23.13 21.64 7.64
CA CYS A 161 24.41 21.85 8.32
C CYS A 161 25.47 22.55 7.46
N ARG A 162 25.20 22.75 6.16
CA ARG A 162 26.15 23.28 5.16
C ARG A 162 27.41 22.42 4.95
N GLY A 163 27.50 21.26 5.58
CA GLY A 163 28.56 20.30 5.31
C GLY A 163 28.47 19.76 3.89
N MET A 164 29.62 19.41 3.32
CA MET A 164 29.72 18.88 1.97
C MET A 164 29.84 17.36 2.01
N THR A 165 29.03 16.68 1.19
CA THR A 165 29.21 15.27 0.88
C THR A 165 29.88 15.17 -0.48
N ASP A 166 31.07 14.57 -0.52
CA ASP A 166 31.86 14.43 -1.75
C ASP A 166 31.17 13.59 -2.82
N ASP A 167 31.46 13.91 -4.08
CA ASP A 167 30.97 13.20 -5.27
C ASP A 167 31.29 11.70 -5.23
N SER A 168 32.44 11.31 -4.67
CA SER A 168 32.83 9.92 -4.47
C SER A 168 31.85 9.15 -3.58
N VAL A 169 31.35 9.77 -2.51
CA VAL A 169 30.35 9.18 -1.60
C VAL A 169 28.99 9.12 -2.28
N VAL A 170 28.61 10.15 -3.04
CA VAL A 170 27.39 10.14 -3.85
C VAL A 170 27.42 9.00 -4.86
N LYS A 171 28.53 8.83 -5.57
CA LYS A 171 28.75 7.74 -6.53
C LYS A 171 28.68 6.37 -5.86
N GLU A 172 29.33 6.20 -4.71
CA GLU A 172 29.28 4.94 -3.95
C GLU A 172 27.83 4.60 -3.55
N ALA A 173 27.06 5.58 -3.08
CA ALA A 173 25.66 5.38 -2.71
C ALA A 173 24.78 5.02 -3.93
N GLN A 174 24.99 5.67 -5.08
CA GLN A 174 24.29 5.37 -6.33
C GLN A 174 24.58 3.95 -6.82
N GLU A 175 25.85 3.52 -6.80
CA GLU A 175 26.23 2.17 -7.20
C GLU A 175 25.71 1.12 -6.21
N LEU A 176 25.69 1.42 -4.91
CA LEU A 176 25.06 0.56 -3.91
C LEU A 176 23.58 0.37 -4.23
N MET A 177 22.81 1.44 -4.49
CA MET A 177 21.39 1.34 -4.85
C MET A 177 21.16 0.45 -6.09
N LYS A 178 22.00 0.57 -7.12
CA LYS A 178 21.91 -0.27 -8.33
C LYS A 178 22.24 -1.74 -8.07
N SER A 179 23.11 -2.02 -7.10
CA SER A 179 23.55 -3.38 -6.75
C SER A 179 22.56 -4.13 -5.84
N LEU A 180 21.70 -3.41 -5.12
CA LEU A 180 20.74 -4.02 -4.21
C LEU A 180 19.66 -4.82 -4.97
N PRO A 181 19.24 -5.97 -4.44
CA PRO A 181 18.28 -6.84 -5.11
C PRO A 181 16.91 -6.17 -5.25
N ALA A 182 16.28 -6.36 -6.41
CA ALA A 182 14.95 -5.81 -6.70
C ALA A 182 13.81 -6.58 -5.97
N SER A 183 14.03 -7.86 -5.71
CA SER A 183 13.11 -8.77 -5.01
C SER A 183 13.87 -9.63 -4.03
N PHE A 184 13.19 -10.07 -2.97
CA PHE A 184 13.77 -10.91 -1.94
C PHE A 184 13.09 -12.28 -1.94
N ASP A 185 13.88 -13.34 -1.84
CA ASP A 185 13.36 -14.68 -1.59
C ASP A 185 12.79 -14.72 -0.17
N PRO A 186 11.52 -15.11 0.04
CA PRO A 186 10.94 -15.30 1.37
C PRO A 186 11.73 -16.27 2.26
N ASN A 187 12.55 -17.15 1.67
CA ASN A 187 13.41 -18.10 2.39
C ASN A 187 14.85 -17.60 2.54
N CYS A 188 15.13 -16.34 2.18
CA CYS A 188 16.46 -15.74 2.33
C CYS A 188 16.89 -15.76 3.81
N PRO A 189 18.14 -16.17 4.13
CA PRO A 189 18.63 -16.12 5.50
C PRO A 189 18.55 -14.70 6.09
N PRO A 190 18.02 -14.52 7.32
CA PRO A 190 17.94 -13.20 7.97
C PRO A 190 19.27 -12.45 8.04
N GLU A 191 20.38 -13.16 8.23
CA GLU A 191 21.72 -12.56 8.32
C GLU A 191 22.13 -11.84 7.03
N THR A 192 21.80 -12.40 5.87
CA THR A 192 22.07 -11.76 4.57
C THR A 192 21.37 -10.40 4.48
N LEU A 193 20.12 -10.33 4.95
CA LEU A 193 19.35 -9.09 4.98
C LEU A 193 19.94 -8.10 5.99
N ARG A 194 20.34 -8.56 7.18
CA ARG A 194 21.03 -7.70 8.17
C ARG A 194 22.32 -7.11 7.64
N GLU A 195 23.14 -7.89 6.92
CA GLU A 195 24.36 -7.41 6.28
C GLU A 195 24.08 -6.35 5.20
N LEU A 196 23.06 -6.56 4.36
CA LEU A 196 22.65 -5.61 3.34
C LEU A 196 22.11 -4.31 3.97
N ILE A 197 21.31 -4.42 5.03
CA ILE A 197 20.81 -3.27 5.81
C ILE A 197 22.00 -2.51 6.39
N ALA A 198 22.95 -3.18 7.05
CA ALA A 198 24.12 -2.55 7.63
C ALA A 198 24.95 -1.81 6.56
N LYS A 199 25.13 -2.40 5.37
CA LYS A 199 25.80 -1.73 4.24
C LYS A 199 25.03 -0.50 3.76
N ALA A 200 23.72 -0.63 3.55
CA ALA A 200 22.83 0.43 3.09
C ALA A 200 22.78 1.59 4.07
N GLU A 201 22.62 1.33 5.37
CA GLU A 201 22.52 2.35 6.41
C GLU A 201 23.82 3.14 6.62
N ARG A 202 24.97 2.73 6.07
CA ARG A 202 26.17 3.57 6.09
C ARG A 202 26.04 4.79 5.18
N LEU A 203 25.36 4.64 4.04
CA LEU A 203 25.32 5.66 2.97
C LEU A 203 23.92 6.23 2.75
N LEU A 204 22.88 5.41 2.86
CA LEU A 204 21.52 5.75 2.47
C LEU A 204 20.73 6.32 3.65
N HIS A 205 19.90 7.33 3.37
CA HIS A 205 19.04 7.93 4.39
C HIS A 205 18.02 6.88 4.89
N PRO A 206 17.60 6.89 6.18
CA PRO A 206 16.62 5.91 6.69
C PRO A 206 15.29 5.85 5.93
N ASN A 207 14.88 6.94 5.29
CA ASN A 207 13.67 6.99 4.46
C ASN A 207 13.89 6.56 3.00
N ASN A 208 15.11 6.19 2.63
CA ASN A 208 15.44 5.68 1.29
C ASN A 208 14.65 4.38 1.02
N VAL A 209 14.07 4.27 -0.18
CA VAL A 209 13.20 3.15 -0.58
C VAL A 209 13.92 1.80 -0.51
N TYR A 210 15.22 1.76 -0.80
CA TYR A 210 16.01 0.53 -0.72
C TYR A 210 16.19 0.05 0.73
N VAL A 211 16.44 0.99 1.65
CA VAL A 211 16.55 0.69 3.09
C VAL A 211 15.22 0.17 3.62
N ASN A 212 14.10 0.83 3.29
CA ASN A 212 12.78 0.41 3.73
C ASN A 212 12.41 -0.97 3.16
N ARG A 213 12.69 -1.24 1.89
CA ARG A 213 12.44 -2.56 1.29
C ARG A 213 13.25 -3.68 1.96
N LEU A 214 14.53 -3.43 2.28
CA LEU A 214 15.35 -4.39 3.02
C LEU A 214 14.79 -4.69 4.41
N ARG A 215 14.32 -3.66 5.12
CA ARG A 215 13.68 -3.80 6.44
C ARG A 215 12.35 -4.54 6.37
N THR A 216 11.52 -4.23 5.38
CA THR A 216 10.27 -4.96 5.10
C THR A 216 10.56 -6.43 4.80
N ALA A 217 11.58 -6.72 3.98
CA ALA A 217 11.98 -8.10 3.68
C ALA A 217 12.45 -8.84 4.94
N LEU A 218 13.28 -8.21 5.77
CA LEU A 218 13.73 -8.80 7.03
C LEU A 218 12.54 -9.11 7.94
N TYR A 219 11.60 -8.18 8.08
CA TYR A 219 10.39 -8.38 8.87
C TYR A 219 9.56 -9.57 8.39
N HIS A 220 9.41 -9.75 7.06
CA HIS A 220 8.68 -10.89 6.51
C HIS A 220 9.34 -12.23 6.82
N VAL A 221 10.68 -12.30 6.85
CA VAL A 221 11.41 -13.55 7.13
C VAL A 221 11.40 -13.88 8.63
N THR A 222 11.52 -12.88 9.50
CA THR A 222 11.71 -13.10 10.94
C THR A 222 10.42 -13.01 11.75
N GLY A 223 9.37 -12.38 11.21
CA GLY A 223 8.16 -12.02 11.94
C GLY A 223 8.39 -11.05 13.11
N SER A 224 9.60 -10.51 13.24
CA SER A 224 10.04 -9.68 14.37
C SER A 224 11.28 -8.85 13.99
N LEU A 225 11.35 -7.61 14.45
CA LEU A 225 12.60 -6.84 14.36
C LEU A 225 13.02 -6.36 15.75
N GLU A 226 14.28 -6.55 16.08
CA GLU A 226 14.81 -6.32 17.42
C GLU A 226 14.78 -4.82 17.80
N THR A 227 14.36 -4.55 19.05
CA THR A 227 14.47 -3.30 19.84
C THR A 227 13.86 -1.99 19.29
N LYS A 228 13.59 -1.82 17.98
CA LYS A 228 13.12 -0.54 17.37
C LYS A 228 11.95 -0.68 16.38
N MET A 229 11.01 -1.60 16.62
CA MET A 229 9.90 -1.88 15.69
C MET A 229 9.04 -0.65 15.35
N GLY A 230 8.53 0.06 16.35
CA GLY A 230 7.62 1.20 16.11
C GLY A 230 8.20 2.30 15.21
N MET A 231 9.45 2.71 15.44
CA MET A 231 10.11 3.71 14.59
C MET A 231 10.27 3.23 13.15
N MET A 232 10.60 1.96 12.98
CA MET A 232 10.74 1.35 11.66
C MET A 232 9.40 1.28 10.93
N HIS A 233 8.33 0.83 11.61
CA HIS A 233 7.02 0.75 10.98
C HIS A 233 6.52 2.12 10.50
N LYS A 234 6.79 3.18 11.27
CA LYS A 234 6.50 4.55 10.86
C LYS A 234 7.32 4.97 9.63
N GLN A 235 8.61 4.68 9.59
CA GLN A 235 9.47 4.98 8.43
C GLN A 235 9.01 4.27 7.15
N ILE A 236 8.62 2.99 7.25
CA ILE A 236 8.07 2.23 6.12
C ILE A 236 6.74 2.83 5.68
N TYR A 237 5.85 3.17 6.62
CA TYR A 237 4.56 3.81 6.34
C TYR A 237 4.74 5.16 5.63
N ASP A 238 5.67 6.00 6.08
CA ASP A 238 5.98 7.28 5.44
C ASP A 238 6.50 7.09 4.01
N ASN A 239 7.35 6.07 3.79
CA ASN A 239 7.82 5.72 2.45
C ASN A 239 6.67 5.20 1.56
N TYR A 240 5.77 4.41 2.12
CA TYR A 240 4.61 3.88 1.39
C TYR A 240 3.64 4.99 0.99
N LYS A 241 3.39 5.99 1.85
CA LYS A 241 2.57 7.16 1.50
C LYS A 241 3.10 7.92 0.29
N LEU A 242 4.43 7.94 0.09
CA LEU A 242 5.04 8.55 -1.10
C LEU A 242 4.85 7.67 -2.34
N CYS A 243 4.96 6.36 -2.19
CA CYS A 243 4.95 5.40 -3.29
C CYS A 243 3.55 5.03 -3.82
N PHE A 244 2.60 4.82 -2.92
CA PHE A 244 1.30 4.21 -3.22
C PHE A 244 0.16 5.25 -3.20
N PRO A 245 -0.96 5.01 -3.91
CA PRO A 245 -2.20 5.74 -3.67
C PRO A 245 -2.69 5.60 -2.22
N LYS A 246 -3.41 6.60 -1.69
CA LYS A 246 -3.85 6.61 -0.28
C LYS A 246 -4.64 5.36 0.12
N ALA A 247 -5.48 4.85 -0.77
CA ALA A 247 -6.31 3.67 -0.52
C ALA A 247 -5.65 2.35 -0.96
N ASP A 248 -4.33 2.30 -1.13
CA ASP A 248 -3.64 1.07 -1.52
C ASP A 248 -3.49 0.09 -0.35
N ARG A 249 -3.73 -1.20 -0.62
CA ARG A 249 -3.67 -2.26 0.39
C ARG A 249 -2.34 -2.33 1.15
N HIS A 250 -1.20 -2.02 0.51
CA HIS A 250 0.11 -2.08 1.18
C HIS A 250 0.19 -1.08 2.34
N ILE A 251 -0.45 0.08 2.20
CA ILE A 251 -0.59 1.06 3.29
C ILE A 251 -1.44 0.46 4.41
N GLY A 252 -2.58 -0.15 4.08
CA GLY A 252 -3.45 -0.80 5.07
C GLY A 252 -2.75 -1.92 5.85
N TYR A 253 -1.98 -2.80 5.20
CA TYR A 253 -1.18 -3.81 5.89
C TYR A 253 -0.11 -3.20 6.80
N GLN A 254 0.57 -2.15 6.33
CA GLN A 254 1.58 -1.48 7.14
C GLN A 254 0.98 -0.81 8.38
N LEU A 255 -0.22 -0.25 8.27
CA LEU A 255 -0.99 0.27 9.40
C LEU A 255 -1.29 -0.82 10.42
N LEU A 256 -1.68 -2.02 9.98
CA LEU A 256 -1.93 -3.13 10.90
C LEU A 256 -0.68 -3.57 11.67
N HIS A 257 0.51 -3.46 11.08
CA HIS A 257 1.76 -3.69 11.81
C HIS A 257 2.01 -2.63 12.89
N ILE A 258 1.69 -1.36 12.61
CA ILE A 258 1.72 -0.28 13.61
C ILE A 258 0.70 -0.54 14.72
N VAL A 259 -0.53 -0.90 14.37
CA VAL A 259 -1.60 -1.22 15.33
C VAL A 259 -1.16 -2.35 16.25
N LYS A 260 -0.59 -3.43 15.72
CA LYS A 260 -0.06 -4.54 16.52
C LYS A 260 1.00 -4.09 17.52
N ASP A 261 2.01 -3.34 17.06
CA ASP A 261 3.09 -2.81 17.91
C ASP A 261 2.56 -1.88 19.02
N LEU A 262 1.51 -1.08 18.74
CA LEU A 262 0.86 -0.22 19.73
C LEU A 262 0.03 -1.02 20.75
N ILE A 263 -0.70 -2.04 20.31
CA ILE A 263 -1.46 -2.94 21.21
C ILE A 263 -0.49 -3.64 22.18
N GLU A 264 0.62 -4.19 21.67
CA GLU A 264 1.64 -4.85 22.49
C GLU A 264 2.30 -3.91 23.51
N LYS A 265 2.29 -2.59 23.26
CA LYS A 265 2.79 -1.55 24.19
C LYS A 265 1.73 -1.03 25.16
N GLY A 266 0.46 -1.39 24.95
CA GLY A 266 -0.68 -0.86 25.72
C GLY A 266 -1.22 0.48 25.22
N ASP A 267 -0.75 0.99 24.08
CA ASP A 267 -1.13 2.29 23.50
C ASP A 267 -2.40 2.17 22.62
N ARG A 268 -3.51 1.70 23.24
CA ARG A 268 -4.75 1.34 22.53
C ARG A 268 -5.65 2.53 22.14
N GLU A 269 -5.86 3.49 23.05
CA GLU A 269 -6.92 4.51 22.97
C GLU A 269 -6.42 5.89 22.51
N GLU A 270 -7.28 6.64 21.82
CA GLU A 270 -7.15 8.08 21.71
C GLU A 270 -7.38 8.72 23.08
N GLN A 271 -6.32 9.25 23.70
CA GLN A 271 -6.49 10.20 24.80
C GLN A 271 -7.15 11.46 24.21
N VAL A 272 -8.47 11.43 24.04
CA VAL A 272 -9.24 12.66 24.05
C VAL A 272 -8.94 13.26 25.41
N ALA A 273 -8.12 14.32 25.41
CA ALA A 273 -7.97 15.13 26.61
C ALA A 273 -9.38 15.42 27.10
N LYS A 274 -9.77 14.84 28.23
CA LYS A 274 -10.94 15.27 29.00
C LYS A 274 -10.63 16.68 29.48
N PHE A 275 -10.72 17.65 28.57
CA PHE A 275 -10.67 19.08 28.86
C PHE A 275 -12.11 19.58 29.02
N CYS A 276 -12.85 18.90 29.87
CA CYS A 276 -14.12 19.37 30.41
C CYS A 276 -14.03 19.20 31.93
N ASP A 277 -13.26 20.09 32.56
CA ASP A 277 -13.41 20.52 33.96
C ASP A 277 -12.35 21.59 34.23
N GLY A 278 -12.67 22.86 33.94
CA GLY A 278 -11.72 23.94 34.21
C GLY A 278 -12.03 25.33 33.68
N LEU A 279 -13.11 25.52 32.91
CA LEU A 279 -13.61 26.86 32.62
C LEU A 279 -15.11 26.88 32.90
N GLY A 280 -15.47 27.41 34.06
CA GLY A 280 -16.84 27.58 34.50
C GLY A 280 -17.62 28.47 33.54
N TYR A 281 -18.43 27.84 32.70
CA TYR A 281 -19.69 28.39 32.23
C TYR A 281 -20.73 27.28 32.37
N GLY A 282 -21.60 27.44 33.35
CA GLY A 282 -22.64 26.48 33.70
C GLY A 282 -23.82 26.52 32.74
N SER A 283 -24.57 25.42 32.76
CA SER A 283 -25.92 25.20 32.18
C SER A 283 -26.02 25.27 30.64
N ALA A 284 -26.76 24.44 29.93
CA ALA A 284 -27.78 23.46 30.27
C ALA A 284 -27.82 22.44 29.12
N LEU A 285 -27.93 21.15 29.45
CA LEU A 285 -28.74 20.14 28.76
C LEU A 285 -28.42 18.78 29.39
N GLY A 286 -29.43 18.24 30.07
CA GLY A 286 -29.36 17.02 30.85
C GLY A 286 -29.15 15.78 30.00
N ALA A 287 -28.63 14.76 30.68
CA ALA A 287 -28.62 13.37 30.24
C ALA A 287 -30.00 12.96 29.70
N HIS A 288 -30.05 12.64 28.41
CA HIS A 288 -31.10 11.82 27.84
C HIS A 288 -30.46 10.89 26.81
N ASP A 289 -30.48 9.60 27.14
CA ASP A 289 -30.80 8.47 26.27
C ASP A 289 -30.69 8.76 24.76
N LEU A 290 -29.57 8.32 24.15
CA LEU A 290 -29.46 8.23 22.70
C LEU A 290 -29.45 6.76 22.31
N SER A 291 -30.66 6.21 22.23
CA SER A 291 -30.97 5.02 21.45
C SER A 291 -30.47 5.17 20.02
N TYR A 292 -29.71 4.19 19.57
CA TYR A 292 -29.22 3.99 18.21
C TYR A 292 -30.37 3.88 17.19
N GLN A 293 -30.92 5.00 16.73
CA GLN A 293 -31.69 5.07 15.49
C GLN A 293 -31.51 6.45 14.84
N GLY A 294 -30.82 6.45 13.70
CA GLY A 294 -30.79 7.58 12.77
C GLY A 294 -29.44 8.26 12.68
N LEU A 295 -28.74 8.04 11.56
CA LEU A 295 -28.17 9.10 10.72
C LEU A 295 -27.62 8.48 9.42
N CYS A 296 -28.57 8.16 8.51
CA CYS A 296 -28.33 8.28 7.08
C CYS A 296 -28.51 9.76 6.71
N HIS A 297 -27.42 10.52 6.61
CA HIS A 297 -27.25 11.75 5.79
C HIS A 297 -26.08 12.57 6.37
N PHE A 298 -24.86 12.31 5.91
CA PHE A 298 -23.87 13.38 5.85
C PHE A 298 -23.81 13.84 4.39
N SER A 299 -24.56 14.91 4.13
CA SER A 299 -24.49 15.66 2.89
C SER A 299 -23.08 16.23 2.74
N ILE A 300 -22.58 16.16 1.52
CA ILE A 300 -21.34 16.79 1.07
C ILE A 300 -21.55 18.30 1.18
N GLY A 301 -21.19 18.87 2.33
CA GLY A 301 -21.15 20.31 2.54
C GLY A 301 -19.86 20.89 1.95
N GLN A 302 -20.01 21.83 1.03
CA GLN A 302 -18.95 22.65 0.48
C GLN A 302 -18.13 23.31 1.60
N TRP A 303 -16.85 22.97 1.71
CA TRP A 303 -15.92 23.71 2.55
C TRP A 303 -15.39 24.91 1.77
N ASN A 304 -15.94 26.07 2.11
CA ASN A 304 -15.42 27.37 1.71
C ASN A 304 -14.05 27.59 2.36
N THR A 305 -13.06 27.93 1.54
CA THR A 305 -11.71 28.35 1.93
C THR A 305 -11.74 29.70 2.64
N SER A 306 -11.45 29.74 3.94
CA SER A 306 -10.74 30.85 4.59
C SER A 306 -10.41 30.50 6.05
N GLY A 307 -9.11 30.52 6.40
CA GLY A 307 -8.63 30.30 7.77
C GLY A 307 -7.89 28.98 7.97
N ALA A 308 -6.80 28.76 7.22
CA ALA A 308 -5.91 27.62 7.43
C ALA A 308 -5.06 27.82 8.70
N THR A 309 -5.44 27.15 9.79
CA THR A 309 -4.46 26.62 10.76
C THR A 309 -4.44 25.11 10.57
N ASN A 310 -3.42 24.62 9.85
CA ASN A 310 -3.11 23.20 9.74
C ASN A 310 -2.76 22.65 11.13
N LEU A 311 -3.74 22.13 11.84
CA LEU A 311 -3.52 21.21 12.95
C LEU A 311 -3.68 19.79 12.39
N ILE A 312 -2.57 19.23 11.91
CA ILE A 312 -2.47 17.80 11.62
C ILE A 312 -2.39 17.11 12.98
N PHE A 313 -3.53 16.69 13.53
CA PHE A 313 -3.56 15.66 14.56
C PHE A 313 -3.12 14.36 13.87
N GLU A 314 -1.87 13.94 14.00
CA GLU A 314 -1.51 12.54 13.78
C GLU A 314 -1.84 11.79 15.07
N PRO A 315 -2.91 10.98 15.12
CA PRO A 315 -3.23 10.24 16.34
C PRO A 315 -2.25 9.07 16.42
N PHE A 316 -1.38 9.08 17.43
CA PHE A 316 -0.34 8.09 17.64
C PHE A 316 -0.86 6.75 18.21
N GLN A 317 -2.14 6.42 18.04
CA GLN A 317 -2.78 5.30 18.75
C GLN A 317 -3.41 4.26 17.83
N ALA A 318 -3.53 3.04 18.37
CA ALA A 318 -3.99 1.87 17.64
C ALA A 318 -5.37 2.08 16.99
N VAL A 319 -6.32 2.71 17.69
CA VAL A 319 -7.69 2.96 17.19
C VAL A 319 -7.71 3.74 15.87
N SER A 320 -6.90 4.78 15.73
CA SER A 320 -6.89 5.63 14.54
C SER A 320 -6.25 4.96 13.33
N TYR A 321 -5.14 4.24 13.54
CA TYR A 321 -4.53 3.45 12.48
C TYR A 321 -5.41 2.27 12.06
N ALA A 322 -6.15 1.65 13.00
CA ALA A 322 -7.14 0.62 12.69
C ALA A 322 -8.30 1.18 11.86
N TYR A 323 -8.79 2.38 12.19
CA TYR A 323 -9.82 3.07 11.40
C TYR A 323 -9.35 3.36 9.97
N GLU A 324 -8.13 3.90 9.80
CA GLU A 324 -7.58 4.16 8.48
C GLU A 324 -7.39 2.86 7.68
N ALA A 325 -6.85 1.80 8.31
CA ALA A 325 -6.70 0.49 7.68
C ALA A 325 -8.06 -0.11 7.25
N MET A 326 -9.09 0.03 8.08
CA MET A 326 -10.45 -0.41 7.77
C MET A 326 -10.98 0.25 6.49
N ASN A 327 -10.87 1.58 6.39
CA ASN A 327 -11.33 2.34 5.21
C ASN A 327 -10.56 1.92 3.95
N ILE A 328 -9.25 1.70 4.05
CA ILE A 328 -8.44 1.20 2.93
C ILE A 328 -8.91 -0.19 2.48
N PHE A 329 -9.21 -1.07 3.44
CA PHE A 329 -9.62 -2.44 3.16
C PHE A 329 -11.04 -2.52 2.59
N GLU A 330 -11.93 -1.60 2.97
CA GLU A 330 -13.24 -1.45 2.34
C GLU A 330 -13.09 -1.13 0.84
N VAL A 331 -12.29 -0.11 0.52
CA VAL A 331 -12.04 0.31 -0.87
C VAL A 331 -11.39 -0.81 -1.67
N CYS A 332 -10.36 -1.45 -1.11
CA CYS A 332 -9.64 -2.52 -1.78
C CYS A 332 -10.49 -3.79 -1.97
N PHE A 333 -11.17 -4.27 -0.93
CA PHE A 333 -11.72 -5.62 -0.91
C PHE A 333 -13.25 -5.66 -0.90
N GLY A 334 -13.92 -4.68 -0.27
CA GLY A 334 -15.37 -4.59 -0.18
C GLY A 334 -15.92 -4.92 1.19
N LEU A 335 -17.18 -4.55 1.40
CA LEU A 335 -17.87 -4.71 2.67
C LEU A 335 -18.06 -6.18 3.07
N ASP A 336 -18.22 -7.07 2.10
CA ASP A 336 -18.43 -8.51 2.26
C ASP A 336 -17.12 -9.29 2.40
N HIS A 337 -15.96 -8.65 2.23
CA HIS A 337 -14.69 -9.35 2.31
C HIS A 337 -14.27 -9.58 3.77
N PRO A 338 -13.84 -10.80 4.15
CA PRO A 338 -13.47 -11.14 5.53
C PRO A 338 -12.38 -10.22 6.10
N TYR A 339 -11.45 -9.74 5.27
CA TYR A 339 -10.38 -8.85 5.75
C TYR A 339 -10.95 -7.51 6.22
N TYR A 340 -11.89 -6.93 5.48
CA TYR A 340 -12.58 -5.71 5.93
C TYR A 340 -13.35 -5.99 7.23
N LEU A 341 -14.11 -7.09 7.29
CA LEU A 341 -14.92 -7.43 8.47
C LEU A 341 -14.08 -7.67 9.73
N GLN A 342 -12.91 -8.31 9.61
CA GLN A 342 -12.00 -8.51 10.72
C GLN A 342 -11.42 -7.17 11.21
N ILE A 343 -11.06 -6.27 10.30
CA ILE A 343 -10.51 -4.95 10.67
C ILE A 343 -11.60 -3.99 11.17
N LEU A 344 -12.83 -4.09 10.66
CA LEU A 344 -14.01 -3.43 11.22
C LEU A 344 -14.24 -3.87 12.67
N ALA A 345 -14.16 -5.18 12.95
CA ALA A 345 -14.26 -5.68 14.31
C ALA A 345 -13.11 -5.18 15.21
N LEU A 346 -11.87 -5.19 14.71
CA LEU A 346 -10.70 -4.68 15.43
C LEU A 346 -10.88 -3.21 15.82
N TRP A 347 -11.20 -2.37 14.84
CA TRP A 347 -11.46 -0.95 15.08
C TRP A 347 -12.62 -0.77 16.05
N THR A 348 -13.75 -1.47 15.86
CA THR A 348 -14.92 -1.36 16.74
C THR A 348 -14.58 -1.72 18.19
N TYR A 349 -13.80 -2.78 18.43
CA TYR A 349 -13.39 -3.16 19.79
C TYR A 349 -12.43 -2.16 20.42
N LEU A 350 -11.53 -1.56 19.63
CA LEU A 350 -10.65 -0.49 20.10
C LEU A 350 -11.43 0.78 20.43
N ASP A 351 -12.36 1.18 19.56
CA ASP A 351 -13.18 2.40 19.68
C ASP A 351 -14.16 2.33 20.86
N THR A 352 -14.78 1.17 21.07
CA THR A 352 -15.73 0.94 22.17
C THR A 352 -15.07 0.54 23.48
N ASN A 353 -13.75 0.42 23.52
CA ASN A 353 -12.98 -0.16 24.62
C ASN A 353 -13.60 -1.48 25.14
N ALA A 354 -13.94 -2.36 24.20
CA ALA A 354 -14.53 -3.65 24.53
C ALA A 354 -13.55 -4.50 25.36
N ASN A 355 -14.08 -5.30 26.29
CA ASN A 355 -13.26 -6.17 27.14
C ASN A 355 -12.63 -7.31 26.31
N LYS A 356 -11.46 -7.02 25.72
CA LYS A 356 -10.65 -7.91 24.88
C LYS A 356 -9.19 -7.90 25.30
N THR A 357 -8.60 -9.09 25.29
CA THR A 357 -7.17 -9.30 25.51
C THR A 357 -6.35 -8.83 24.29
N ASP A 358 -5.06 -8.51 24.47
CA ASP A 358 -4.17 -8.17 23.34
C ASP A 358 -4.12 -9.29 22.31
N ALA A 359 -4.09 -10.55 22.75
CA ALA A 359 -4.09 -11.71 21.87
C ALA A 359 -5.35 -11.81 21.01
N GLU A 360 -6.53 -11.53 21.58
CA GLU A 360 -7.79 -11.50 20.81
C GLU A 360 -7.76 -10.38 19.76
N LEU A 361 -7.30 -9.17 20.12
CA LEU A 361 -7.22 -8.05 19.18
C LEU A 361 -6.20 -8.32 18.05
N ILE A 362 -5.00 -8.79 18.40
CA ILE A 362 -3.95 -9.12 17.43
C ILE A 362 -4.41 -10.23 16.48
N SER A 363 -5.19 -11.22 16.97
CA SER A 363 -5.71 -12.29 16.12
C SER A 363 -6.60 -11.79 14.98
N LEU A 364 -7.24 -10.62 15.11
CA LEU A 364 -8.04 -10.00 14.04
C LEU A 364 -7.17 -9.46 12.89
N THR A 365 -5.88 -9.30 13.09
CA THR A 365 -4.91 -8.96 12.02
C THR A 365 -4.39 -10.19 11.27
N HIS A 366 -4.74 -11.39 11.73
CA HIS A 366 -4.35 -12.64 11.08
C HIS A 366 -5.42 -13.09 10.10
N PHE A 367 -5.10 -12.95 8.81
CA PHE A 367 -6.00 -13.27 7.72
C PHE A 367 -5.81 -14.71 7.24
N SER A 368 -6.88 -15.50 7.25
CA SER A 368 -6.83 -16.93 6.89
C SER A 368 -7.87 -17.37 5.85
N ASP A 369 -8.90 -16.57 5.61
CA ASP A 369 -9.98 -16.88 4.65
C ASP A 369 -10.22 -15.68 3.72
N ASN A 370 -10.45 -15.97 2.43
CA ASN A 370 -10.78 -14.97 1.40
C ASN A 370 -12.22 -15.13 0.87
N ARG A 371 -12.98 -16.10 1.39
CA ARG A 371 -14.37 -16.33 0.94
C ARG A 371 -15.25 -15.17 1.41
N PRO A 372 -15.96 -14.50 0.49
CA PRO A 372 -16.90 -13.45 0.85
C PRO A 372 -17.97 -13.94 1.82
N VAL A 373 -18.36 -13.07 2.74
CA VAL A 373 -19.39 -13.33 3.73
C VAL A 373 -20.71 -12.75 3.22
N ASP A 374 -21.76 -13.58 3.20
CA ASP A 374 -23.12 -13.12 2.89
C ASP A 374 -23.70 -12.34 4.08
N ILE A 375 -23.34 -11.06 4.15
CA ILE A 375 -23.74 -10.15 5.22
C ILE A 375 -25.26 -10.01 5.25
N VAL A 376 -25.92 -9.95 4.09
CA VAL A 376 -27.37 -9.82 4.01
C VAL A 376 -28.04 -10.98 4.73
N LYS A 377 -27.62 -12.21 4.43
CA LYS A 377 -28.15 -13.41 5.10
C LYS A 377 -27.84 -13.46 6.59
N LEU A 378 -26.70 -12.91 7.03
CA LEU A 378 -26.39 -12.79 8.46
C LEU A 378 -27.31 -11.78 9.15
N LEU A 379 -27.51 -10.61 8.53
CA LEU A 379 -28.40 -9.58 9.05
C LEU A 379 -29.86 -10.03 9.05
N GLU A 380 -30.30 -10.80 8.06
CA GLU A 380 -31.61 -11.46 8.03
C GLU A 380 -31.79 -12.38 9.23
N LYS A 381 -30.83 -13.28 9.47
CA LYS A 381 -30.86 -14.19 10.62
C LYS A 381 -30.87 -13.46 11.95
N ALA A 382 -30.23 -12.29 12.02
CA ALA A 382 -30.17 -11.45 13.21
C ALA A 382 -31.39 -10.52 13.36
N ASN A 383 -32.37 -10.55 12.44
CA ASN A 383 -33.49 -9.61 12.38
C ASN A 383 -33.04 -8.13 12.34
N MET A 384 -31.93 -7.85 11.65
CA MET A 384 -31.33 -6.51 11.53
C MET A 384 -31.57 -5.86 10.16
N LEU A 385 -32.24 -6.55 9.22
CA LEU A 385 -32.65 -5.92 7.98
C LEU A 385 -33.87 -5.00 8.19
N PRO A 386 -33.92 -3.83 7.52
CA PRO A 386 -35.08 -2.97 7.56
C PRO A 386 -36.31 -3.68 6.97
N SER A 387 -37.46 -3.44 7.56
CA SER A 387 -38.75 -3.95 7.09
C SER A 387 -39.06 -3.44 5.67
N PRO A 388 -39.89 -4.16 4.89
CA PRO A 388 -40.30 -3.71 3.55
C PRO A 388 -40.97 -2.33 3.53
N ALA A 389 -41.53 -1.88 4.65
CA ALA A 389 -42.11 -0.54 4.80
C ALA A 389 -41.03 0.55 4.90
N GLU A 390 -40.00 0.34 5.72
CA GLU A 390 -38.87 1.27 5.91
C GLU A 390 -38.02 1.44 4.64
N VAL A 391 -37.90 0.39 3.83
CA VAL A 391 -37.18 0.44 2.54
C VAL A 391 -37.94 1.28 1.50
N LYS A 392 -39.29 1.29 1.53
CA LYS A 392 -40.11 2.09 0.63
C LYS A 392 -40.07 3.58 0.96
N GLU A 393 -39.90 3.92 2.24
CA GLU A 393 -39.86 5.31 2.71
C GLU A 393 -38.56 6.02 2.31
N LYS A 394 -37.41 5.31 2.34
CA LYS A 394 -36.09 5.86 1.96
C LYS A 394 -35.83 5.97 0.45
N LYS A 395 -36.71 5.42 -0.40
CA LYS A 395 -36.63 5.53 -1.87
C LYS A 395 -37.42 6.71 -2.45
N ARG A 396 -38.14 7.44 -1.60
CA ARG A 396 -38.73 8.76 -1.91
C ARG A 396 -37.79 9.84 -1.43
#